data_AF-A0A2E0SBS1-F1
#
_entry.id   AF-A0A2E0SBS1-F1
#
_cell.length_a   1.000
_cell.length_b   1.000
_cell.length_c   1.000
_cell.angle_alpha   90.00
_cell.angle_beta   90.00
_cell.angle_gamma   90.00
#
_symmetry.space_group_name_H-M   'P 1'
#
loop_
_entity.id
_entity.type
_entity.pdbx_description
1 polymer ?
#
loop_
_entity_poly.entity_id
_entity_poly.type
_entity_poly.pdbx_seq_one_letter_code
_entity_poly.pdbx_strand_id
1 'polypeptide(L)'
;MSSFWQSRLIKDALSKSAVINFKTGNRSSPREDSDPVERKQHIGFALFLESHSDETVLGNAVRHFQPSPAFSHVELIMPPDKLADSAKGTEMYSMFATYIGEKAGFSGSFSNPGRFYIHGPNGGHWRAVPIVFDDASERLRAECRDHVDTLYPPLMPFVFNYALSVPPGRSFASYVKEDRYEPAHCAALTARIIERAIPEAQLPYAPSYYGPSSLYLELTRKCRCEKAFKDLAGFEPIKSIPEQEEERRWEETGVAGLLGEIPMDELDTLKYEECMGAAQALSKDVIVSHVSGDATEIRANEKKLAKVLLNWLVVRNGHASNIHQDTHLDGKQSSVNWGRRSN
;
A
#
# COMPACT_ATOMS: atom_id res chain seq x y z
N MET A 1 12.16 -2.26 -30.75
CA MET A 1 13.60 -2.45 -30.44
C MET A 1 14.26 -1.22 -29.79
N SER A 2 13.66 -0.01 -29.76
CA SER A 2 14.29 1.17 -29.15
C SER A 2 14.03 1.39 -27.64
N SER A 3 12.97 0.79 -27.06
CA SER A 3 12.65 0.98 -25.62
C SER A 3 13.62 0.26 -24.68
N PHE A 4 14.13 -0.91 -25.09
CA PHE A 4 15.09 -1.70 -24.29
C PHE A 4 16.42 -0.97 -24.08
N TRP A 5 16.91 -0.26 -25.11
CA TRP A 5 18.16 0.51 -25.02
C TRP A 5 17.99 1.80 -24.23
N GLN A 6 16.81 2.44 -24.26
CA GLN A 6 16.52 3.63 -23.43
C GLN A 6 16.44 3.28 -21.93
N SER A 7 15.80 2.17 -21.55
CA SER A 7 15.75 1.72 -20.15
C SER A 7 17.15 1.38 -19.62
N ARG A 8 18.01 0.75 -20.44
CA ARG A 8 19.39 0.43 -20.05
C ARG A 8 20.29 1.67 -19.93
N LEU A 9 20.15 2.63 -20.84
CA LEU A 9 20.89 3.90 -20.79
C LEU A 9 20.46 4.77 -19.61
N ILE A 10 19.19 4.75 -19.21
CA ILE A 10 18.72 5.44 -18.00
C ILE A 10 19.29 4.76 -16.74
N LYS A 11 19.28 3.43 -16.67
CA LYS A 11 19.90 2.68 -15.56
C LYS A 11 21.41 2.93 -15.46
N ASP A 12 22.13 2.95 -16.58
CA ASP A 12 23.58 3.23 -16.62
C ASP A 12 23.90 4.71 -16.33
N ALA A 13 23.06 5.65 -16.77
CA ALA A 13 23.22 7.08 -16.48
C ALA A 13 22.92 7.40 -15.00
N LEU A 14 21.96 6.71 -14.38
CA LEU A 14 21.65 6.82 -12.96
C LEU A 14 22.74 6.18 -12.09
N SER A 15 23.30 5.04 -12.51
CA SER A 15 24.48 4.42 -11.86
C SER A 15 25.71 5.32 -11.87
N LYS A 16 25.93 6.09 -12.94
CA LYS A 16 27.08 7.01 -13.07
C LYS A 16 26.86 8.38 -12.44
N SER A 17 25.61 8.81 -12.25
CA SER A 17 25.30 10.11 -11.62
C SER A 17 25.34 10.09 -10.09
N ALA A 18 25.51 8.91 -9.47
CA ALA A 18 25.72 8.77 -8.03
C ALA A 18 27.12 9.25 -7.55
N VAL A 19 28.01 9.63 -8.47
CA VAL A 19 29.32 10.24 -8.18
C VAL A 19 29.27 11.75 -8.45
N ILE A 20 28.41 12.47 -7.72
CA ILE A 20 28.47 13.94 -7.68
C ILE A 20 28.94 14.35 -6.29
N ASN A 21 30.20 14.79 -6.22
CA ASN A 21 30.82 15.39 -5.05
C ASN A 21 30.03 16.63 -4.60
N PHE A 22 29.24 16.49 -3.54
CA PHE A 22 28.68 17.62 -2.81
C PHE A 22 29.77 18.26 -1.95
N LYS A 23 30.38 19.34 -2.45
CA LYS A 23 31.04 20.33 -1.58
C LYS A 23 29.96 21.17 -0.91
N THR A 24 29.52 20.77 0.28
CA THR A 24 28.68 21.60 1.14
C THR A 24 29.55 22.58 1.93
N GLY A 25 29.19 23.86 1.83
CA GLY A 25 29.81 24.93 2.59
C GLY A 25 29.51 24.83 4.09
N ASN A 26 30.44 25.37 4.88
CA ASN A 26 30.43 25.61 6.32
C ASN A 26 29.04 25.57 6.98
N ARG A 27 28.74 24.48 7.68
CA ARG A 27 27.80 24.47 8.81
C ARG A 27 28.59 24.22 10.09
N SER A 28 28.25 25.04 11.09
CA SER A 28 28.71 25.04 12.47
C SER A 28 28.84 23.63 13.06
N SER A 29 29.94 23.43 13.78
CA SER A 29 30.34 22.25 14.56
C SER A 29 29.17 21.48 15.20
N PRO A 30 29.04 20.16 14.95
CA PRO A 30 28.07 19.31 15.64
C PRO A 30 28.56 18.96 17.05
N ARG A 31 27.62 18.90 17.99
CA ARG A 31 27.80 18.23 19.28
C ARG A 31 28.07 16.75 19.03
N GLU A 32 29.20 16.25 19.51
CA GLU A 32 29.51 14.83 19.64
C GLU A 32 28.61 14.18 20.71
N ASP A 33 28.39 12.87 20.58
CA ASP A 33 27.75 11.95 21.52
C ASP A 33 26.21 11.77 21.49
N SER A 34 25.63 11.65 20.29
CA SER A 34 24.51 10.73 20.13
C SER A 34 24.84 9.77 19.01
N ASP A 35 24.88 8.47 19.30
CA ASP A 35 24.98 7.43 18.28
C ASP A 35 24.00 7.77 17.14
N PRO A 36 24.42 7.68 15.87
CA PRO A 36 23.52 7.95 14.76
C PRO A 36 22.37 6.97 14.88
N VAL A 37 21.21 7.47 15.34
CA VAL A 37 19.97 6.70 15.37
C VAL A 37 19.76 6.24 13.94
N GLU A 38 19.91 4.94 13.74
CA GLU A 38 19.73 4.26 12.45
C GLU A 38 18.31 4.58 11.99
N ARG A 39 18.16 5.59 11.13
CA ARG A 39 16.85 5.99 10.59
C ARG A 39 16.41 4.89 9.63
N LYS A 40 15.55 4.00 10.13
CA LYS A 40 14.93 2.97 9.30
C LYS A 40 13.80 3.64 8.53
N GLN A 41 13.78 3.44 7.22
CA GLN A 41 12.69 3.96 6.39
C GLN A 41 11.52 2.99 6.46
N HIS A 42 10.49 3.35 7.24
CA HIS A 42 9.28 2.56 7.38
C HIS A 42 8.29 2.91 6.26
N ILE A 43 8.33 2.16 5.16
CA ILE A 43 7.45 2.37 4.00
C ILE A 43 6.03 1.88 4.31
N GLY A 44 5.02 2.73 4.09
CA GLY A 44 3.62 2.34 4.03
C GLY A 44 3.20 1.99 2.60
N PHE A 45 2.07 1.32 2.41
CA PHE A 45 1.59 0.94 1.08
C PHE A 45 0.10 1.22 0.92
N ALA A 46 -0.30 1.65 -0.27
CA ALA A 46 -1.69 1.65 -0.70
C ALA A 46 -1.91 0.55 -1.73
N LEU A 47 -2.87 -0.34 -1.47
CA LEU A 47 -3.28 -1.40 -2.40
C LEU A 47 -4.55 -0.96 -3.11
N PHE A 48 -4.55 -1.04 -4.43
CA PHE A 48 -5.67 -0.69 -5.29
C PHE A 48 -6.16 -1.92 -6.05
N LEU A 49 -7.47 -2.15 -6.02
CA LEU A 49 -8.12 -3.23 -6.77
C LEU A 49 -8.59 -2.72 -8.14
N GLU A 50 -7.99 -3.23 -9.22
CA GLU A 50 -8.40 -2.88 -10.58
C GLU A 50 -9.83 -3.36 -10.84
N SER A 51 -10.66 -2.49 -11.41
CA SER A 51 -12.01 -2.88 -11.83
C SER A 51 -11.91 -3.86 -13.01
N HIS A 52 -12.51 -5.05 -12.88
CA HIS A 52 -12.68 -6.00 -13.98
C HIS A 52 -14.16 -6.11 -14.37
N SER A 53 -14.43 -6.66 -15.56
CA SER A 53 -15.67 -6.47 -16.33
C SER A 53 -16.94 -7.07 -15.73
N ASP A 54 -16.84 -7.79 -14.62
CA ASP A 54 -17.91 -8.66 -14.14
C ASP A 54 -18.76 -8.03 -13.03
N GLU A 55 -18.62 -6.72 -12.80
CA GLU A 55 -19.33 -6.03 -11.73
C GLU A 55 -20.62 -5.32 -12.15
N THR A 56 -21.51 -5.24 -11.17
CA THR A 56 -22.83 -4.61 -11.15
C THR A 56 -22.92 -3.26 -11.89
N VAL A 57 -24.14 -2.80 -12.22
CA VAL A 57 -24.42 -1.49 -12.84
C VAL A 57 -23.66 -0.33 -12.16
N LEU A 58 -23.49 -0.40 -10.84
CA LEU A 58 -22.72 0.57 -10.08
C LEU A 58 -21.23 0.55 -10.46
N GLY A 59 -20.59 -0.62 -10.55
CA GLY A 59 -19.19 -0.76 -10.96
C GLY A 59 -18.92 -0.23 -12.36
N ASN A 60 -19.87 -0.42 -13.29
CA ASN A 60 -19.79 0.16 -14.63
C ASN A 60 -19.92 1.69 -14.62
N ALA A 61 -20.83 2.24 -13.82
CA ALA A 61 -20.95 3.70 -13.66
C ALA A 61 -19.66 4.29 -13.07
N VAL A 62 -19.14 3.71 -11.99
CA VAL A 62 -17.86 4.08 -11.40
C VAL A 62 -16.75 4.11 -12.45
N ARG A 63 -16.62 3.04 -13.23
CA ARG A 63 -15.58 2.92 -14.26
C ARG A 63 -15.68 3.99 -15.34
N HIS A 64 -16.89 4.39 -15.72
CA HIS A 64 -17.10 5.42 -16.75
C HIS A 64 -16.78 6.83 -16.27
N PHE A 65 -16.92 7.10 -14.97
CA PHE A 65 -16.71 8.44 -14.41
C PHE A 65 -15.38 8.62 -13.68
N GLN A 66 -14.65 7.53 -13.44
CA GLN A 66 -13.30 7.56 -12.88
C GLN A 66 -12.24 7.68 -13.98
N PRO A 67 -11.12 8.37 -13.73
CA PRO A 67 -10.01 8.41 -14.66
C PRO A 67 -9.38 7.02 -14.84
N SER A 68 -8.68 6.83 -15.97
CA SER A 68 -7.90 5.61 -16.21
C SER A 68 -6.54 5.67 -15.48
N PRO A 69 -6.05 4.56 -14.93
CA PRO A 69 -6.70 3.25 -14.83
C PRO A 69 -7.84 3.23 -13.80
N ALA A 70 -8.88 2.44 -14.07
CA ALA A 70 -10.05 2.35 -13.20
C ALA A 70 -9.84 1.36 -12.05
N PHE A 71 -10.02 1.84 -10.82
CA PHE A 71 -9.95 1.05 -9.59
C PHE A 71 -11.29 1.11 -8.85
N SER A 72 -11.68 -0.02 -8.25
CA SER A 72 -12.92 -0.14 -7.46
C SER A 72 -12.68 0.02 -5.96
N HIS A 73 -11.47 -0.27 -5.49
CA HIS A 73 -11.17 -0.31 -4.06
C HIS A 73 -9.74 0.14 -3.75
N VAL A 74 -9.54 0.64 -2.52
CA VAL A 74 -8.21 0.95 -1.99
C VAL A 74 -8.12 0.58 -0.51
N GLU A 75 -6.98 0.03 -0.10
CA GLU A 75 -6.66 -0.39 1.26
C GLU A 75 -5.26 0.12 1.64
N LEU A 76 -5.01 0.26 2.94
CA LEU A 76 -3.68 0.61 3.46
C LEU A 76 -3.02 -0.63 4.04
N ILE A 77 -1.76 -0.86 3.70
CA ILE A 77 -0.89 -1.83 4.36
C ILE A 77 0.22 -1.08 5.08
N MET A 78 0.37 -1.37 6.37
CA MET A 78 1.41 -0.82 7.22
C MET A 78 2.14 -2.01 7.85
N PRO A 79 3.38 -2.31 7.45
CA PRO A 79 4.20 -3.31 8.11
C PRO A 79 4.37 -2.99 9.60
N PRO A 80 4.29 -3.98 10.49
CA PRO A 80 4.46 -3.80 11.93
C PRO A 80 5.87 -3.33 12.28
N ASP A 81 6.01 -2.60 13.38
CA ASP A 81 7.33 -2.39 13.96
C ASP A 81 7.75 -3.63 14.74
N LYS A 82 8.89 -4.21 14.33
CA LYS A 82 9.49 -5.42 14.93
C LYS A 82 9.59 -5.34 16.47
N LEU A 83 9.70 -4.14 17.02
CA LEU A 83 9.94 -3.87 18.44
C LEU A 83 8.66 -3.60 19.27
N ALA A 84 7.57 -3.13 18.66
CA ALA A 84 6.36 -2.75 19.41
C ALA A 84 5.37 -3.93 19.55
N ASP A 85 5.30 -4.81 18.54
CA ASP A 85 4.28 -5.85 18.45
C ASP A 85 4.65 -7.14 19.19
N SER A 86 5.94 -7.40 19.40
CA SER A 86 6.45 -8.56 20.11
C SER A 86 6.14 -8.54 21.62
N ALA A 87 5.86 -7.36 22.19
CA ALA A 87 5.61 -7.20 23.62
C ALA A 87 4.13 -7.27 24.04
N LYS A 88 3.17 -7.20 23.10
CA LYS A 88 1.74 -7.07 23.46
C LYS A 88 0.80 -8.10 22.85
N GLY A 89 1.21 -8.89 21.85
CA GLY A 89 0.36 -9.94 21.26
C GLY A 89 -0.97 -9.46 20.67
N THR A 90 -1.22 -8.15 20.59
CA THR A 90 -2.55 -7.57 20.31
C THR A 90 -2.68 -6.89 18.95
N GLU A 91 -1.60 -6.69 18.19
CA GLU A 91 -1.67 -5.98 16.91
C GLU A 91 -0.96 -6.74 15.77
N MET A 92 -1.46 -7.94 15.43
CA MET A 92 -0.95 -8.69 14.28
C MET A 92 -1.45 -8.18 12.92
N TYR A 93 -2.50 -7.38 12.89
CA TYR A 93 -3.12 -6.95 11.64
C TYR A 93 -2.34 -5.79 11.01
N SER A 94 -2.06 -5.93 9.71
CA SER A 94 -1.24 -4.97 8.95
C SER A 94 -2.01 -4.25 7.86
N MET A 95 -3.27 -4.60 7.68
CA MET A 95 -4.12 -4.13 6.60
C MET A 95 -5.31 -3.40 7.21
N PHE A 96 -5.51 -2.16 6.78
CA PHE A 96 -6.61 -1.32 7.20
C PHE A 96 -7.48 -1.01 6.00
N ALA A 97 -8.77 -1.34 6.11
CA ALA A 97 -9.72 -1.23 5.02
C ALA A 97 -11.11 -0.83 5.53
N THR A 98 -11.97 -0.40 4.62
CA THR A 98 -13.39 -0.17 4.87
C THR A 98 -14.22 -0.57 3.64
N TYR A 99 -15.28 -1.33 3.83
CA TYR A 99 -16.12 -1.86 2.75
C TYR A 99 -17.56 -1.35 2.86
N ILE A 100 -18.30 -1.43 1.76
CA ILE A 100 -19.71 -1.03 1.72
C ILE A 100 -20.49 -1.83 2.78
N GLY A 101 -21.13 -1.11 3.71
CA GLY A 101 -21.94 -1.70 4.78
C GLY A 101 -21.15 -2.11 6.02
N GLU A 102 -19.83 -1.98 6.01
CA GLU A 102 -18.95 -2.32 7.11
C GLU A 102 -18.37 -1.06 7.77
N LYS A 103 -17.69 -1.25 8.89
CA LYS A 103 -16.88 -0.21 9.52
C LYS A 103 -15.43 -0.35 9.11
N ALA A 104 -14.71 0.76 9.12
CA ALA A 104 -13.27 0.75 8.95
C ALA A 104 -12.58 0.05 10.11
N GLY A 105 -11.52 -0.69 9.82
CA GLY A 105 -10.74 -1.34 10.85
C GLY A 105 -9.54 -2.07 10.29
N PHE A 106 -8.68 -2.48 11.22
CA PHE A 106 -7.66 -3.47 10.93
C PHE A 106 -8.34 -4.83 10.85
N SER A 107 -8.28 -5.49 9.70
CA SER A 107 -9.02 -6.73 9.52
C SER A 107 -8.28 -7.76 8.69
N GLY A 108 -8.62 -9.02 8.96
CA GLY A 108 -8.71 -10.08 7.96
C GLY A 108 -10.18 -10.45 7.72
N SER A 109 -11.09 -9.46 7.68
CA SER A 109 -12.56 -9.61 7.84
C SER A 109 -13.27 -10.49 6.80
N PHE A 110 -12.55 -11.04 5.83
CA PHE A 110 -13.11 -12.05 4.95
C PHE A 110 -12.99 -13.41 5.60
N SER A 111 -14.08 -14.20 5.56
CA SER A 111 -14.09 -15.58 6.02
C SER A 111 -13.03 -16.46 5.34
N ASN A 112 -12.53 -16.04 4.17
CA ASN A 112 -11.40 -16.67 3.49
C ASN A 112 -10.55 -15.59 2.78
N PRO A 113 -9.56 -15.00 3.46
CA PRO A 113 -8.72 -13.96 2.88
C PRO A 113 -7.85 -14.49 1.74
N GLY A 114 -7.36 -15.74 1.80
CA GLY A 114 -6.60 -16.34 0.70
C GLY A 114 -7.41 -16.43 -0.59
N ARG A 115 -8.70 -16.78 -0.51
CA ARG A 115 -9.61 -16.75 -1.67
C ARG A 115 -9.89 -15.33 -2.13
N PHE A 116 -10.09 -14.36 -1.24
CA PHE A 116 -10.38 -12.99 -1.67
C PHE A 116 -9.15 -12.31 -2.30
N TYR A 117 -7.96 -12.44 -1.70
CA TYR A 117 -6.77 -11.68 -2.09
C TYR A 117 -5.85 -12.40 -3.08
N ILE A 118 -5.76 -13.74 -3.04
CA ILE A 118 -4.73 -14.49 -3.80
C ILE A 118 -5.35 -15.37 -4.89
N HIS A 119 -6.28 -16.26 -4.54
CA HIS A 119 -6.72 -17.34 -5.43
C HIS A 119 -8.08 -17.12 -6.11
N GLY A 120 -8.83 -16.10 -5.71
CA GLY A 120 -10.14 -15.79 -6.27
C GLY A 120 -10.10 -14.78 -7.42
N PRO A 121 -11.27 -14.21 -7.77
CA PRO A 121 -11.39 -13.32 -8.93
C PRO A 121 -10.57 -12.03 -8.82
N ASN A 122 -10.09 -11.67 -7.63
CA ASN A 122 -9.32 -10.44 -7.41
C ASN A 122 -7.79 -10.66 -7.41
N GLY A 123 -7.31 -11.91 -7.37
CA GLY A 123 -5.90 -12.22 -7.13
C GLY A 123 -4.91 -11.57 -8.09
N GLY A 124 -5.27 -11.50 -9.38
CA GLY A 124 -4.45 -10.86 -10.42
C GLY A 124 -4.69 -9.37 -10.62
N HIS A 125 -5.55 -8.75 -9.81
CA HIS A 125 -6.09 -7.40 -10.05
C HIS A 125 -5.62 -6.36 -9.04
N TRP A 126 -4.87 -6.77 -8.02
CA TRP A 126 -4.27 -5.83 -7.07
C TRP A 126 -3.03 -5.15 -7.61
N ARG A 127 -2.88 -3.86 -7.31
CA ARG A 127 -1.69 -3.04 -7.58
C ARG A 127 -1.31 -2.31 -6.31
N ALA A 128 -0.03 -2.28 -5.98
CA ALA A 128 0.46 -1.61 -4.78
C ALA A 128 1.30 -0.39 -5.14
N VAL A 129 1.10 0.69 -4.40
CA VAL A 129 1.86 1.94 -4.51
C VAL A 129 2.57 2.19 -3.18
N PRO A 130 3.90 2.34 -3.16
CA PRO A 130 4.63 2.66 -1.94
C PRO A 130 4.38 4.11 -1.52
N ILE A 131 4.16 4.34 -0.23
CA ILE A 131 4.02 5.64 0.42
C ILE A 131 5.32 5.86 1.20
N VAL A 132 6.23 6.62 0.58
CA VAL A 132 7.59 6.81 1.07
C VAL A 132 7.73 8.18 1.72
N PHE A 133 7.76 8.18 3.06
CA PHE A 133 8.02 9.34 3.92
C PHE A 133 8.74 8.86 5.19
N ASP A 134 9.25 9.79 5.97
CA ASP A 134 9.84 9.50 7.28
C ASP A 134 8.77 8.89 8.20
N ASP A 135 9.07 7.70 8.71
CA ASP A 135 8.21 6.89 9.59
C ASP A 135 6.78 6.68 9.06
N ALA A 136 6.62 6.61 7.73
CA ALA A 136 5.32 6.57 7.07
C ALA A 136 4.43 5.43 7.59
N SER A 137 4.96 4.20 7.71
CA SER A 137 4.19 3.05 8.21
C SER A 137 3.67 3.26 9.64
N GLU A 138 4.52 3.77 10.54
CA GLU A 138 4.16 4.00 11.94
C GLU A 138 3.09 5.09 12.06
N ARG A 139 3.30 6.22 11.38
CA ARG A 139 2.37 7.37 11.38
C ARG A 139 1.02 7.00 10.77
N LEU A 140 1.02 6.29 9.63
CA LEU A 140 -0.20 5.80 9.01
C LEU A 140 -0.92 4.81 9.93
N ARG A 141 -0.21 3.87 10.55
CA ARG A 141 -0.81 2.93 11.51
C ARG A 141 -1.45 3.66 12.69
N ALA A 142 -0.76 4.64 13.27
CA ALA A 142 -1.29 5.42 14.38
C ALA A 142 -2.59 6.14 14.00
N GLU A 143 -2.63 6.79 12.84
CA GLU A 143 -3.85 7.46 12.37
C GLU A 143 -4.95 6.46 11.98
N CYS A 144 -4.62 5.30 11.41
CA CYS A 144 -5.58 4.23 11.16
C CYS A 144 -6.28 3.75 12.45
N ARG A 145 -5.55 3.63 13.58
CA ARG A 145 -6.15 3.27 14.89
C ARG A 145 -7.22 4.27 15.30
N ASP A 146 -6.95 5.55 15.07
CA ASP A 146 -7.87 6.65 15.38
C ASP A 146 -9.12 6.68 14.46
N HIS A 147 -9.08 5.94 13.35
CA HIS A 147 -10.17 5.80 12.38
C HIS A 147 -10.89 4.45 12.43
N VAL A 148 -10.52 3.56 13.35
CA VAL A 148 -11.30 2.33 13.62
C VAL A 148 -12.75 2.72 13.94
N ASP A 149 -13.69 1.88 13.49
CA ASP A 149 -15.14 2.10 13.58
C ASP A 149 -15.70 3.23 12.71
N THR A 150 -14.89 3.92 11.90
CA THR A 150 -15.40 4.90 10.93
C THR A 150 -16.39 4.21 9.98
N LEU A 151 -17.63 4.69 9.96
CA LEU A 151 -18.68 4.06 9.17
C LEU A 151 -18.43 4.26 7.68
N TYR A 152 -18.66 3.21 6.89
CA TYR A 152 -18.92 3.42 5.48
C TYR A 152 -20.23 4.20 5.31
N PRO A 153 -20.33 5.18 4.39
CA PRO A 153 -21.55 5.95 4.20
C PRO A 153 -22.76 5.02 3.95
N PRO A 154 -23.91 5.24 4.62
CA PRO A 154 -25.12 4.47 4.34
C PRO A 154 -25.62 4.73 2.92
N LEU A 155 -26.44 3.83 2.35
CA LEU A 155 -26.76 3.78 0.92
C LEU A 155 -27.11 5.12 0.26
N MET A 156 -27.85 5.99 0.95
CA MET A 156 -28.23 7.33 0.43
C MET A 156 -27.04 8.31 0.45
N PRO A 157 -26.38 8.59 1.59
CA PRO A 157 -25.12 9.35 1.63
C PRO A 157 -23.97 8.74 0.81
N PHE A 158 -23.98 7.43 0.57
CA PHE A 158 -23.00 6.74 -0.26
C PHE A 158 -23.03 7.24 -1.70
N VAL A 159 -24.22 7.31 -2.30
CA VAL A 159 -24.37 7.85 -3.66
C VAL A 159 -23.87 9.29 -3.71
N PHE A 160 -24.15 10.10 -2.69
CA PHE A 160 -23.64 11.47 -2.62
C PHE A 160 -22.13 11.56 -2.48
N ASN A 161 -21.51 10.84 -1.53
CA ASN A 161 -20.06 10.85 -1.37
C ASN A 161 -19.33 10.32 -2.61
N TYR A 162 -19.86 9.26 -3.23
CA TYR A 162 -19.28 8.74 -4.47
C TYR A 162 -19.47 9.71 -5.65
N ALA A 163 -20.60 10.42 -5.71
CA ALA A 163 -20.85 11.45 -6.72
C ALA A 163 -19.87 12.63 -6.59
N LEU A 164 -19.45 12.97 -5.38
CA LEU A 164 -18.42 14.00 -5.15
C LEU A 164 -17.02 13.54 -5.58
N SER A 165 -16.80 12.23 -5.68
CA SER A 165 -15.53 11.66 -6.16
C SER A 165 -15.37 11.65 -7.69
N VAL A 166 -16.41 12.05 -8.43
CA VAL A 166 -16.45 12.08 -9.91
C VAL A 166 -16.82 13.48 -10.45
N PRO A 167 -16.38 13.86 -11.67
CA PRO A 167 -16.86 15.09 -12.30
C PRO A 167 -18.37 15.03 -12.60
N PRO A 168 -19.14 16.14 -12.46
CA PRO A 168 -18.71 17.45 -11.98
C PRO A 168 -18.72 17.59 -10.44
N GLY A 169 -19.21 16.58 -9.71
CA GLY A 169 -19.41 16.59 -8.25
C GLY A 169 -18.16 16.94 -7.45
N ARG A 170 -16.97 16.61 -7.97
CA ARG A 170 -15.66 17.03 -7.43
C ARG A 170 -15.53 18.50 -7.07
N SER A 171 -16.23 19.37 -7.80
CA SER A 171 -16.24 20.82 -7.55
C SER A 171 -16.85 21.18 -6.19
N PHE A 172 -17.63 20.27 -5.59
CA PHE A 172 -18.31 20.46 -4.32
C PHE A 172 -17.67 19.66 -3.17
N ALA A 173 -16.60 18.90 -3.43
CA ALA A 173 -15.96 18.08 -2.41
C ALA A 173 -15.49 18.89 -1.19
N SER A 174 -15.03 20.13 -1.40
CA SER A 174 -14.59 21.01 -0.31
C SER A 174 -15.69 21.43 0.67
N TYR A 175 -16.97 21.19 0.37
CA TYR A 175 -18.09 21.48 1.28
C TYR A 175 -18.39 20.32 2.23
N VAL A 176 -17.78 19.15 2.01
CA VAL A 176 -17.94 17.99 2.90
C VAL A 176 -17.05 18.16 4.11
N LYS A 177 -17.58 17.83 5.28
CA LYS A 177 -16.83 17.82 6.53
C LYS A 177 -15.94 16.58 6.58
N GLU A 178 -14.66 16.77 6.89
CA GLU A 178 -13.63 15.71 6.82
C GLU A 178 -13.06 15.39 8.21
N ASP A 179 -13.94 15.41 9.21
CA ASP A 179 -13.59 15.05 10.58
C ASP A 179 -13.32 13.55 10.71
N ARG A 180 -12.58 13.17 11.75
CA ARG A 180 -12.04 11.81 11.92
C ARG A 180 -13.10 10.71 11.81
N TYR A 181 -14.26 10.93 12.44
CA TYR A 181 -15.33 9.94 12.54
C TYR A 181 -16.45 10.12 11.50
N GLU A 182 -16.30 11.07 10.57
CA GLU A 182 -17.31 11.29 9.54
C GLU A 182 -17.30 10.12 8.55
N PRO A 183 -18.47 9.64 8.10
CA PRO A 183 -18.53 8.54 7.15
C PRO A 183 -17.73 8.84 5.88
N ALA A 184 -16.94 7.88 5.45
CA ALA A 184 -16.10 8.01 4.26
C ALA A 184 -16.03 6.68 3.51
N HIS A 185 -16.11 6.74 2.19
CA HIS A 185 -15.80 5.56 1.38
C HIS A 185 -14.29 5.30 1.38
N CYS A 186 -13.86 4.14 0.88
CA CYS A 186 -12.47 3.66 0.97
C CYS A 186 -11.42 4.73 0.58
N ALA A 187 -11.49 5.28 -0.63
CA ALA A 187 -10.50 6.26 -1.07
C ALA A 187 -10.54 7.60 -0.34
N ALA A 188 -11.73 8.11 0.03
CA ALA A 188 -11.83 9.31 0.85
C ALA A 188 -11.22 9.07 2.24
N LEU A 189 -11.50 7.91 2.87
CA LEU A 189 -10.91 7.57 4.16
C LEU A 189 -9.38 7.44 4.07
N THR A 190 -8.87 6.75 3.04
CA THR A 190 -7.43 6.63 2.80
C THR A 190 -6.78 8.00 2.59
N ALA A 191 -7.39 8.88 1.80
CA ALA A 191 -6.89 10.23 1.58
C ALA A 191 -6.85 11.04 2.90
N ARG A 192 -7.92 10.95 3.71
CA ARG A 192 -8.01 11.61 5.02
C ARG A 192 -6.92 11.11 5.98
N ILE A 193 -6.68 9.80 6.02
CA ILE A 193 -5.62 9.20 6.83
C ILE A 193 -4.25 9.70 6.36
N ILE A 194 -3.97 9.68 5.06
CA ILE A 194 -2.69 10.16 4.51
C ILE A 194 -2.49 11.64 4.82
N GLU A 195 -3.51 12.48 4.65
CA GLU A 195 -3.42 13.93 4.90
C GLU A 195 -3.11 14.23 6.38
N ARG A 196 -3.71 13.49 7.32
CA ARG A 196 -3.49 13.67 8.76
C ARG A 196 -2.18 13.06 9.23
N ALA A 197 -1.88 11.84 8.80
CA ALA A 197 -0.67 11.12 9.19
C ALA A 197 0.58 11.73 8.56
N ILE A 198 0.49 12.16 7.30
CA ILE A 198 1.60 12.63 6.46
C ILE A 198 1.24 13.97 5.80
N PRO A 199 1.17 15.09 6.56
CA PRO A 199 0.82 16.41 6.00
C PRO A 199 1.76 16.87 4.87
N GLU A 200 3.02 16.44 4.91
CA GLU A 200 4.02 16.70 3.86
C GLU A 200 3.73 15.96 2.54
N ALA A 201 2.77 15.02 2.52
CA ALA A 201 2.23 14.50 1.30
C ALA A 201 1.45 15.57 0.54
N GLN A 202 0.85 16.58 1.18
CA GLN A 202 0.20 17.70 0.49
C GLN A 202 -0.77 17.23 -0.61
N LEU A 203 -1.80 16.45 -0.24
CA LEU A 203 -2.86 16.11 -1.18
C LEU A 203 -3.60 17.41 -1.59
N PRO A 204 -3.71 17.73 -2.90
CA PRO A 204 -4.16 19.04 -3.36
C PRO A 204 -5.65 19.32 -3.18
N TYR A 205 -6.46 18.28 -2.97
CA TYR A 205 -7.91 18.35 -2.83
C TYR A 205 -8.36 17.73 -1.50
N ALA A 206 -9.56 18.10 -1.04
CA ALA A 206 -10.20 17.51 0.13
C ALA A 206 -10.41 15.99 -0.06
N PRO A 207 -10.38 15.18 1.00
CA PRO A 207 -10.52 13.72 0.91
C PRO A 207 -11.69 13.19 0.08
N SER A 208 -12.90 13.77 0.22
CA SER A 208 -14.09 13.43 -0.57
C SER A 208 -13.97 13.67 -2.09
N TYR A 209 -12.97 14.41 -2.55
CA TYR A 209 -12.65 14.55 -3.97
C TYR A 209 -12.19 13.22 -4.59
N TYR A 210 -11.51 12.39 -3.80
CA TYR A 210 -10.79 11.24 -4.32
C TYR A 210 -11.66 9.99 -4.39
N GLY A 211 -11.91 9.52 -5.61
CA GLY A 211 -12.18 8.11 -5.88
C GLY A 211 -10.88 7.30 -5.91
N PRO A 212 -10.94 5.96 -5.89
CA PRO A 212 -9.75 5.09 -5.91
C PRO A 212 -8.79 5.44 -7.06
N SER A 213 -9.31 5.64 -8.26
CA SER A 213 -8.49 5.99 -9.43
C SER A 213 -7.84 7.37 -9.33
N SER A 214 -8.57 8.39 -8.88
CA SER A 214 -7.98 9.71 -8.67
C SER A 214 -6.97 9.74 -7.54
N LEU A 215 -7.17 8.95 -6.46
CA LEU A 215 -6.19 8.83 -5.39
C LEU A 215 -4.93 8.13 -5.90
N TYR A 216 -5.08 7.04 -6.66
CA TYR A 216 -3.98 6.34 -7.30
C TYR A 216 -3.13 7.31 -8.14
N LEU A 217 -3.77 8.09 -9.03
CA LEU A 217 -3.08 9.07 -9.87
C LEU A 217 -2.41 10.16 -9.04
N GLU A 218 -2.99 10.54 -7.91
CA GLU A 218 -2.40 11.52 -7.00
C GLU A 218 -1.13 10.98 -6.34
N LEU A 219 -1.18 9.76 -5.79
CA LEU A 219 -0.05 9.13 -5.11
C LEU A 219 1.09 8.77 -6.07
N THR A 220 0.76 8.48 -7.33
CA THR A 220 1.72 8.11 -8.38
C THR A 220 2.16 9.27 -9.26
N ARG A 221 1.87 10.53 -8.87
CA ARG A 221 2.37 11.70 -9.60
C ARG A 221 3.89 11.63 -9.73
N LYS A 222 4.39 11.85 -10.95
CA LYS A 222 5.82 11.80 -11.27
C LYS A 222 6.69 12.59 -10.28
N CYS A 223 6.29 13.81 -9.90
CA CYS A 223 7.04 14.63 -8.95
C CYS A 223 7.15 13.99 -7.54
N ARG A 224 6.14 13.24 -7.10
CA ARG A 224 6.19 12.48 -5.84
C ARG A 224 7.13 11.29 -5.96
N CYS A 225 7.06 10.55 -7.06
CA CYS A 225 7.96 9.42 -7.30
C CYS A 225 9.41 9.89 -7.44
N GLU A 226 9.68 11.02 -8.08
CA GLU A 226 11.02 11.62 -8.14
C GLU A 226 11.54 12.03 -6.76
N LYS A 227 10.68 12.56 -5.89
CA LYS A 227 11.02 12.87 -4.50
C LYS A 227 11.31 11.59 -3.71
N ALA A 228 10.40 10.62 -3.75
CA ALA A 228 10.54 9.32 -3.09
C ALA A 228 11.81 8.58 -3.54
N PHE A 229 12.17 8.67 -4.83
CA PHE A 229 13.41 8.10 -5.36
C PHE A 229 14.65 8.75 -4.72
N LYS A 230 14.67 10.08 -4.61
CA LYS A 230 15.76 10.80 -3.94
C LYS A 230 15.85 10.47 -2.47
N ASP A 231 14.70 10.38 -1.80
CA ASP A 231 14.63 10.04 -0.39
C ASP A 231 15.21 8.63 -0.19
N LEU A 232 14.73 7.61 -0.93
CA LEU A 232 15.27 6.24 -0.90
C LEU A 232 16.76 6.15 -1.21
N ALA A 233 17.26 6.91 -2.18
CA ALA A 233 18.68 6.95 -2.53
C ALA A 233 19.54 7.60 -1.44
N GLY A 234 18.99 8.57 -0.70
CA GLY A 234 19.66 9.21 0.44
C GLY A 234 19.73 8.33 1.69
N PHE A 235 18.97 7.23 1.73
CA PHE A 235 18.88 6.31 2.86
C PHE A 235 19.69 5.03 2.70
N GLU A 236 20.44 4.82 1.61
CA GLU A 236 21.24 3.59 1.48
C GLU A 236 22.29 3.53 2.59
N PRO A 237 22.15 2.63 3.59
CA PRO A 237 23.19 2.42 4.58
C PRO A 237 24.41 1.88 3.83
N ILE A 238 25.63 2.22 4.27
CA ILE A 238 26.83 1.59 3.72
C ILE A 238 26.81 0.12 4.13
N LYS A 239 26.26 -0.74 3.27
CA LYS A 239 26.20 -2.18 3.48
C LYS A 239 27.57 -2.78 3.22
N SER A 240 27.96 -3.72 4.07
CA SER A 240 29.13 -4.56 3.85
C SER A 240 28.95 -5.45 2.61
N ILE A 241 30.05 -5.90 2.00
CA ILE A 241 30.01 -6.75 0.79
C ILE A 241 29.15 -8.02 0.99
N PRO A 242 29.22 -8.73 2.15
CA PRO A 242 28.34 -9.88 2.40
C PRO A 242 26.85 -9.50 2.42
N GLU A 243 26.49 -8.36 3.01
CA GLU A 243 25.10 -7.87 3.05
C GLU A 243 24.58 -7.51 1.66
N GLN A 244 25.43 -6.99 0.78
CA GLN A 244 25.08 -6.70 -0.63
C GLN A 244 24.88 -7.98 -1.44
N GLU A 245 25.72 -9.00 -1.25
CA GLU A 245 25.58 -10.29 -1.92
C GLU A 245 24.34 -11.04 -1.44
N GLU A 246 24.02 -10.94 -0.14
CA GLU A 246 22.80 -11.50 0.43
C GLU A 246 21.55 -10.81 -0.13
N GLU A 247 21.54 -9.48 -0.19
CA GLU A 247 20.45 -8.69 -0.79
C GLU A 247 20.24 -9.05 -2.27
N ARG A 248 21.31 -9.14 -3.09
CA ARG A 248 21.19 -9.54 -4.49
C ARG A 248 20.64 -10.97 -4.62
N ARG A 249 21.09 -11.89 -3.77
CA ARG A 249 20.57 -13.26 -3.75
C ARG A 249 19.09 -13.28 -3.39
N TRP A 250 18.63 -12.42 -2.47
CA TRP A 250 17.22 -12.27 -2.11
C TRP A 250 16.38 -11.65 -3.24
N GLU A 251 16.90 -10.64 -3.92
CA GLU A 251 16.27 -10.05 -5.09
C GLU A 251 16.08 -11.10 -6.21
N GLU A 252 17.03 -12.01 -6.39
CA GLU A 252 16.96 -13.02 -7.45
C GLU A 252 16.13 -14.26 -7.05
N THR A 253 16.27 -14.78 -5.83
CA THR A 253 15.61 -16.04 -5.39
C THR A 253 14.36 -15.82 -4.55
N GLY A 254 14.36 -14.83 -3.65
CA GLY A 254 13.24 -14.52 -2.76
C GLY A 254 12.07 -13.87 -3.50
N VAL A 255 12.36 -12.89 -4.34
CA VAL A 255 11.33 -12.24 -5.19
C VAL A 255 10.76 -13.25 -6.20
N ALA A 256 11.59 -14.06 -6.85
CA ALA A 256 11.11 -15.06 -7.79
C ALA A 256 10.21 -16.12 -7.11
N GLY A 257 10.57 -16.58 -5.91
CA GLY A 257 9.74 -17.46 -5.10
C GLY A 257 8.41 -16.82 -4.75
N LEU A 258 8.43 -15.59 -4.19
CA LEU A 258 7.24 -14.84 -3.79
C LEU A 258 6.30 -14.46 -4.95
N LEU A 259 6.84 -14.34 -6.17
CA LEU A 259 6.08 -14.03 -7.37
C LEU A 259 5.53 -15.27 -8.09
N GLY A 260 5.94 -16.48 -7.71
CA GLY A 260 5.43 -17.74 -8.25
C GLY A 260 3.99 -18.05 -7.81
N GLU A 261 3.38 -19.08 -8.39
CA GLU A 261 2.22 -19.72 -7.76
C GLU A 261 2.75 -20.55 -6.60
N ILE A 262 2.77 -19.95 -5.40
CA ILE A 262 3.19 -20.65 -4.19
C ILE A 262 1.98 -21.40 -3.65
N PRO A 263 2.05 -22.73 -3.50
CA PRO A 263 1.05 -23.50 -2.78
C PRO A 263 0.85 -22.95 -1.35
N MET A 264 -0.38 -23.03 -0.83
CA MET A 264 -0.70 -22.45 0.50
C MET A 264 0.18 -23.01 1.63
N ASP A 265 0.62 -24.27 1.52
CA ASP A 265 1.51 -24.96 2.45
C ASP A 265 2.97 -24.47 2.39
N GLU A 266 3.44 -23.99 1.24
CA GLU A 266 4.78 -23.41 1.10
C GLU A 266 4.82 -21.95 1.60
N LEU A 267 3.70 -21.22 1.51
CA LEU A 267 3.58 -19.86 2.02
C LEU A 267 3.91 -19.79 3.52
N ASP A 268 3.47 -20.76 4.31
CA ASP A 268 3.70 -20.81 5.76
C ASP A 268 5.18 -20.90 6.17
N THR A 269 6.11 -21.15 5.23
CA THR A 269 7.55 -21.23 5.51
C THR A 269 8.30 -19.90 5.34
N LEU A 270 7.64 -18.88 4.78
CA LEU A 270 8.26 -17.60 4.46
C LEU A 270 8.46 -16.74 5.71
N LYS A 271 9.67 -16.16 5.84
CA LYS A 271 10.00 -15.28 6.97
C LYS A 271 9.55 -13.85 6.71
N TYR A 272 9.23 -13.13 7.79
CA TYR A 272 8.89 -11.72 7.76
C TYR A 272 9.96 -10.87 7.04
N GLU A 273 11.22 -11.12 7.36
CA GLU A 273 12.38 -10.44 6.79
C GLU A 273 12.43 -10.57 5.26
N GLU A 274 12.14 -11.77 4.74
CA GLU A 274 12.21 -12.08 3.31
C GLU A 274 11.12 -11.31 2.55
N CYS A 275 9.89 -11.36 3.06
CA CYS A 275 8.75 -10.63 2.51
C CYS A 275 8.97 -9.11 2.52
N MET A 276 9.49 -8.57 3.63
CA MET A 276 9.70 -7.13 3.75
C MET A 276 10.89 -6.64 2.93
N GLY A 277 11.98 -7.40 2.85
CA GLY A 277 13.10 -7.11 1.96
C GLY A 277 12.66 -7.08 0.50
N ALA A 278 11.88 -8.08 0.07
CA ALA A 278 11.30 -8.11 -1.28
C ALA A 278 10.36 -6.92 -1.56
N ALA A 279 9.50 -6.56 -0.60
CA ALA A 279 8.61 -5.40 -0.74
C ALA A 279 9.40 -4.08 -0.84
N GLN A 280 10.48 -3.92 -0.08
CA GLN A 280 11.36 -2.74 -0.15
C GLN A 280 12.07 -2.66 -1.51
N ALA A 281 12.65 -3.76 -2.00
CA ALA A 281 13.28 -3.80 -3.32
C ALA A 281 12.28 -3.45 -4.43
N LEU A 282 11.10 -4.09 -4.43
CA LEU A 282 10.05 -3.81 -5.41
C LEU A 282 9.47 -2.39 -5.29
N SER A 283 9.52 -1.76 -4.11
CA SER A 283 9.14 -0.36 -3.95
C SER A 283 10.05 0.56 -4.76
N LYS A 284 11.36 0.31 -4.75
CA LYS A 284 12.33 1.04 -5.59
C LYS A 284 11.98 0.86 -7.07
N ASP A 285 11.71 -0.37 -7.50
CA ASP A 285 11.34 -0.68 -8.89
C ASP A 285 10.03 -0.02 -9.35
N VAL A 286 9.01 0.04 -8.48
CA VAL A 286 7.75 0.75 -8.75
C VAL A 286 8.00 2.24 -8.91
N ILE A 287 8.81 2.84 -8.03
CA ILE A 287 9.12 4.26 -8.10
C ILE A 287 9.91 4.59 -9.37
N VAL A 288 10.92 3.78 -9.71
CA VAL A 288 11.72 3.96 -10.93
C VAL A 288 10.86 3.87 -12.19
N SER A 289 9.92 2.91 -12.27
CA SER A 289 9.04 2.80 -13.43
C SER A 289 8.07 3.98 -13.56
N HIS A 290 7.59 4.54 -12.44
CA HIS A 290 6.80 5.79 -12.47
C HIS A 290 7.59 6.99 -12.95
N VAL A 291 8.86 7.09 -12.54
CA VAL A 291 9.77 8.16 -13.02
C VAL A 291 10.06 8.00 -14.52
N SER A 292 10.24 6.76 -14.99
CA SER A 292 10.48 6.46 -16.41
C SER A 292 9.24 6.72 -17.28
N GLY A 293 8.04 6.50 -16.73
CA GLY A 293 6.76 6.70 -17.40
C GLY A 293 6.35 5.53 -18.31
N ASP A 294 7.01 4.37 -18.24
CA ASP A 294 6.59 3.18 -18.97
C ASP A 294 5.39 2.53 -18.29
N ALA A 295 4.19 2.74 -18.85
CA ALA A 295 2.93 2.23 -18.32
C ALA A 295 2.90 0.70 -18.16
N THR A 296 3.63 -0.05 -19.01
CA THR A 296 3.70 -1.51 -18.92
C THR A 296 4.55 -1.93 -17.73
N GLU A 297 5.73 -1.32 -17.57
CA GLU A 297 6.62 -1.59 -16.43
C GLU A 297 6.00 -1.13 -15.11
N ILE A 298 5.34 0.03 -15.09
CA ILE A 298 4.58 0.54 -13.94
C ILE A 298 3.58 -0.52 -13.48
N ARG A 299 2.70 -0.95 -14.38
CA ARG A 299 1.65 -1.91 -14.05
C ARG A 299 2.25 -3.25 -13.60
N ALA A 300 3.29 -3.73 -14.27
CA ALA A 300 3.93 -5.00 -13.94
C ALA A 300 4.57 -4.96 -12.53
N ASN A 301 5.32 -3.91 -12.21
CA ASN A 301 6.00 -3.78 -10.93
C ASN A 301 5.02 -3.57 -9.77
N GLU A 302 3.96 -2.77 -9.97
CA GLU A 302 2.94 -2.59 -8.94
C GLU A 302 2.16 -3.87 -8.65
N LYS A 303 1.90 -4.71 -9.66
CA LYS A 303 1.29 -6.03 -9.48
C LYS A 303 2.21 -6.99 -8.73
N LYS A 304 3.51 -6.98 -9.05
CA LYS A 304 4.52 -7.76 -8.33
C LYS A 304 4.57 -7.35 -6.85
N LEU A 305 4.63 -6.04 -6.58
CA LEU A 305 4.64 -5.51 -5.21
C LEU A 305 3.36 -5.90 -4.46
N ALA A 306 2.19 -5.76 -5.09
CA ALA A 306 0.92 -6.19 -4.48
C ALA A 306 0.94 -7.67 -4.13
N LYS A 307 1.38 -8.53 -5.06
CA LYS A 307 1.45 -9.97 -4.82
C LYS A 307 2.34 -10.33 -3.64
N VAL A 308 3.54 -9.72 -3.54
CA VAL A 308 4.45 -9.91 -2.40
C VAL A 308 3.79 -9.50 -1.08
N LEU A 309 3.16 -8.32 -1.05
CA LEU A 309 2.49 -7.82 0.15
C LEU A 309 1.30 -8.70 0.57
N LEU A 310 0.50 -9.17 -0.38
CA LEU A 310 -0.66 -10.03 -0.12
C LEU A 310 -0.24 -11.43 0.33
N ASN A 311 0.81 -12.01 -0.27
CA ASN A 311 1.39 -13.26 0.19
C ASN A 311 1.88 -13.12 1.64
N TRP A 312 2.63 -12.06 1.94
CA TRP A 312 3.08 -11.75 3.29
C TRP A 312 1.93 -11.64 4.30
N LEU A 313 0.85 -10.94 3.94
CA LEU A 313 -0.34 -10.81 4.79
C LEU A 313 -0.97 -12.18 5.10
N VAL A 314 -1.09 -13.05 4.10
CA VAL A 314 -1.67 -14.39 4.28
C VAL A 314 -0.80 -15.25 5.21
N VAL A 315 0.52 -15.25 5.02
CA VAL A 315 1.47 -15.95 5.90
C VAL A 315 1.33 -15.50 7.34
N ARG A 316 1.34 -14.17 7.56
CA ARG A 316 1.23 -13.61 8.91
C ARG A 316 -0.10 -13.96 9.57
N ASN A 317 -1.20 -13.89 8.83
CA ASN A 317 -2.54 -14.17 9.36
C ASN A 317 -2.77 -15.67 9.62
N GLY A 318 -2.21 -16.56 8.80
CA GLY A 318 -2.26 -18.02 9.01
C GLY A 318 -1.62 -18.43 10.33
N HIS A 319 -0.49 -17.81 10.68
CA HIS A 319 0.17 -18.01 11.97
C HIS A 319 -0.68 -17.50 13.15
N ALA A 320 -1.38 -16.37 12.98
CA ALA A 320 -2.24 -15.81 14.03
C ALA A 320 -3.47 -16.69 14.32
N SER A 321 -4.09 -17.29 13.29
CA SER A 321 -5.25 -18.18 13.45
C SER A 321 -4.93 -19.48 14.19
N ASN A 322 -3.72 -20.04 14.00
CA ASN A 322 -3.30 -21.25 14.71
C ASN A 322 -3.05 -20.99 16.21
N ILE A 323 -2.64 -19.78 16.58
CA ILE A 323 -2.42 -19.39 17.99
C ILE A 323 -3.76 -19.16 18.72
N HIS A 324 -4.79 -18.65 18.02
CA HIS A 324 -6.10 -18.35 18.62
C HIS A 324 -7.07 -19.54 18.68
N GLN A 325 -6.93 -20.56 17.83
CA GLN A 325 -7.75 -21.77 17.94
C GLN A 325 -7.48 -22.58 19.22
N ASP A 326 -6.29 -22.44 19.81
CA ASP A 326 -5.95 -23.06 21.10
C ASP A 326 -6.54 -22.33 22.32
N THR A 327 -7.18 -21.16 22.14
CA THR A 327 -7.62 -20.30 23.27
C THR A 327 -9.11 -19.94 23.34
N HIS A 328 -9.96 -20.32 22.38
CA HIS A 328 -11.39 -19.97 22.47
C HIS A 328 -12.35 -21.03 21.89
N LEU A 329 -12.88 -21.87 22.78
CA LEU A 329 -14.23 -22.42 22.64
C LEU A 329 -15.25 -21.29 22.95
N ASP A 330 -16.40 -21.37 22.29
CA ASP A 330 -17.60 -20.53 22.45
C ASP A 330 -17.56 -19.06 21.98
N GLY A 331 -18.00 -18.86 20.74
CA GLY A 331 -18.46 -17.55 20.23
C GLY A 331 -19.02 -17.64 18.81
N LYS A 332 -20.35 -17.55 18.66
CA LYS A 332 -21.03 -17.54 17.36
C LYS A 332 -20.63 -16.29 16.55
N GLN A 333 -19.82 -16.47 15.51
CA GLN A 333 -19.63 -15.47 14.45
C GLN A 333 -20.75 -15.57 13.41
N SER A 334 -21.42 -14.44 13.14
CA SER A 334 -22.42 -14.32 12.08
C SER A 334 -21.74 -14.29 10.72
N SER A 335 -21.99 -15.31 9.89
CA SER A 335 -21.55 -15.34 8.50
C SER A 335 -22.46 -14.47 7.62
N VAL A 336 -21.93 -13.35 7.13
CA VAL A 336 -22.55 -12.60 6.04
C VAL A 336 -22.14 -13.24 4.73
N ASN A 337 -23.12 -13.78 4.03
CA ASN A 337 -22.96 -14.57 2.80
C ASN A 337 -22.84 -13.61 1.60
N TRP A 338 -21.62 -13.23 1.24
CA TRP A 338 -21.36 -12.47 0.03
C TRP A 338 -21.42 -13.40 -1.18
N GLY A 339 -22.52 -13.36 -1.93
CA GLY A 339 -22.61 -13.93 -3.28
C GLY A 339 -23.47 -15.17 -3.45
N ARG A 340 -24.79 -15.02 -3.24
CA ARG A 340 -25.82 -15.75 -4.02
C ARG A 340 -27.09 -14.89 -4.08
N ARG A 341 -27.21 -14.07 -5.11
CA ARG A 341 -28.54 -13.76 -5.65
C ARG A 341 -28.79 -14.79 -6.74
N SER A 342 -29.58 -15.81 -6.40
CA SER A 342 -30.23 -16.67 -7.39
C SER A 342 -31.23 -15.85 -8.21
N ASN A 343 -31.37 -16.22 -9.48
CA ASN A 343 -32.44 -15.79 -10.38
C ASN A 343 -33.83 -15.79 -9.72
#